data_AF-Q86MT8-F1
#
_entry.id   AF-Q86MT8-F1
#
_cell.length_a   1.000
_cell.length_b   1.000
_cell.length_c   1.000
_cell.angle_alpha   90.00
_cell.angle_beta   90.00
_cell.angle_gamma   90.00
#
_symmetry.space_group_name_H-M   'P 1'
#
loop_
_entity.id
_entity.type
_entity.pdbx_description
1 polymer ?
#
loop_
_entity_poly.entity_id
_entity_poly.type
_entity_poly.pdbx_seq_one_letter_code
_entity_poly.pdbx_strand_id
1 'polypeptide(L)'
;LHKIEGVDTTDDKSLRDWFVKSAAVETFFSWHKYKKENTKTQGVGSPLLQTTLDNGTPPTDDDKDPEKLLQKGEIPDDFLRQMFYTFGDYKDIFFGKDVGNGKDLGKDSATTSISENIARILNSDSQPSSGEPNNKREEWWEQHGPAIWDGMVCALGYNTENRTKDDNVHKQLMEVIKNNKKYNYHTVIFSSVGPSSSAKLDEFSRIPQYF
;
A
#
# COMPACT_ATOMS: atom_id res chain seq x y z
N LEU A 1 -12.55 3.35 -5.67
CA LEU A 1 -12.66 2.68 -4.36
C LEU A 1 -13.79 1.66 -4.41
N HIS A 2 -13.46 0.37 -4.38
CA HIS A 2 -14.47 -0.69 -4.32
C HIS A 2 -15.15 -0.63 -2.95
N LYS A 3 -16.46 -0.38 -2.93
CA LYS A 3 -17.25 -0.40 -1.70
C LYS A 3 -17.29 -1.85 -1.20
N ILE A 4 -16.67 -2.13 -0.06
CA ILE A 4 -16.88 -3.40 0.63
C ILE A 4 -18.33 -3.37 1.15
N GLU A 5 -19.23 -4.08 0.47
CA GLU A 5 -20.63 -4.14 0.86
C GLU A 5 -20.74 -4.72 2.28
N GLY A 6 -21.46 -4.03 3.17
CA GLY A 6 -21.78 -4.51 4.51
C GLY A 6 -20.84 -4.13 5.66
N VAL A 7 -19.83 -3.27 5.43
CA VAL A 7 -19.05 -2.70 6.54
C VAL A 7 -19.64 -1.35 6.93
N ASP A 8 -20.48 -1.35 7.97
CA ASP A 8 -20.82 -0.12 8.68
C ASP A 8 -19.61 0.26 9.53
N THR A 9 -18.89 1.32 9.13
CA THR A 9 -17.73 1.81 9.90
C THR A 9 -18.26 2.67 11.03
N THR A 10 -18.53 2.06 12.18
CA THR A 10 -19.13 2.73 13.34
C THR A 10 -18.17 2.94 14.48
N ASP A 11 -17.01 2.28 14.47
CA ASP A 11 -16.02 2.27 15.55
C ASP A 11 -14.58 2.12 15.02
N ASP A 12 -13.58 2.26 15.90
CA ASP A 12 -12.16 2.11 15.59
C ASP A 12 -11.83 0.77 14.89
N LYS A 13 -12.40 -0.33 15.39
CA LYS A 13 -12.10 -1.67 14.90
C LYS A 13 -12.62 -1.87 13.47
N SER A 14 -13.86 -1.48 13.22
CA SER A 14 -14.51 -1.55 11.92
C SER A 14 -13.84 -0.61 10.91
N LEU A 15 -13.39 0.56 11.36
CA LEU A 15 -12.59 1.48 10.54
C LEU A 15 -11.26 0.86 10.12
N ARG A 16 -10.50 0.31 11.08
CA ARG A 16 -9.24 -0.40 10.80
C ARG A 16 -9.47 -1.57 9.85
N ASP A 17 -10.45 -2.42 10.16
CA ASP A 17 -10.78 -3.59 9.34
C ASP A 17 -11.15 -3.19 7.91
N TRP A 18 -11.84 -2.05 7.72
CA TRP A 18 -12.15 -1.51 6.40
C TRP A 18 -10.91 -1.11 5.62
N PHE A 19 -9.99 -0.34 6.22
CA PHE A 19 -8.75 0.09 5.56
C PHE A 19 -7.86 -1.11 5.21
N VAL A 20 -7.67 -2.04 6.15
CA VAL A 20 -6.85 -3.25 5.94
C VAL A 20 -7.42 -4.09 4.78
N LYS A 21 -8.73 -4.36 4.78
CA LYS A 21 -9.35 -5.17 3.72
C LYS A 21 -9.32 -4.47 2.37
N SER A 22 -9.57 -3.16 2.34
CA SER A 22 -9.60 -2.39 1.09
C SER A 22 -8.22 -2.38 0.43
N ALA A 23 -7.19 -2.03 1.20
CA ALA A 23 -5.81 -2.01 0.70
C ALA A 23 -5.31 -3.40 0.28
N ALA A 24 -5.67 -4.46 1.03
CA ALA A 24 -5.34 -5.83 0.69
C ALA A 24 -6.01 -6.29 -0.62
N VAL A 25 -7.30 -6.01 -0.80
CA VAL A 25 -8.05 -6.35 -2.02
C VAL A 25 -7.50 -5.61 -3.24
N GLU A 26 -7.17 -4.33 -3.09
CA GLU A 26 -6.55 -3.56 -4.16
C GLU A 26 -5.18 -4.13 -4.53
N THR A 27 -4.36 -4.45 -3.53
CA THR A 27 -3.05 -5.10 -3.73
C THR A 27 -3.19 -6.44 -4.46
N PHE A 28 -4.17 -7.26 -4.08
CA PHE A 28 -4.44 -8.54 -4.73
C PHE A 28 -4.76 -8.39 -6.23
N PHE A 29 -5.62 -7.44 -6.59
CA PHE A 29 -5.97 -7.20 -7.99
C PHE A 29 -4.84 -6.53 -8.78
N SER A 30 -4.12 -5.59 -8.17
CA SER A 30 -2.92 -4.99 -8.76
C SER A 30 -1.85 -6.03 -9.01
N TRP A 31 -1.62 -6.97 -8.08
CA TRP A 31 -0.70 -8.09 -8.25
C TRP A 31 -1.13 -8.99 -9.40
N HIS A 32 -2.41 -9.36 -9.46
CA HIS A 32 -2.96 -10.15 -10.56
C HIS A 32 -2.69 -9.50 -11.93
N LYS A 33 -2.94 -8.19 -12.04
CA LYS A 33 -2.69 -7.42 -13.27
C LYS A 33 -1.19 -7.34 -13.59
N TYR A 34 -0.35 -7.03 -12.62
CA TYR A 34 1.10 -6.96 -12.77
C TYR A 34 1.68 -8.25 -13.31
N LYS A 35 1.26 -9.41 -12.76
CA LYS A 35 1.67 -10.72 -13.27
C LYS A 35 1.24 -10.93 -14.73
N LYS A 36 0.00 -10.61 -15.07
CA LYS A 36 -0.51 -10.75 -16.45
C LYS A 36 0.22 -9.88 -17.45
N GLU A 37 0.71 -8.70 -17.05
CA GLU A 37 1.45 -7.80 -17.93
C GLU A 37 2.90 -8.25 -18.11
N ASN A 38 3.56 -8.68 -17.03
CA ASN A 38 4.96 -9.08 -17.04
C ASN A 38 5.22 -10.53 -17.50
N THR A 39 4.20 -11.38 -17.54
CA THR A 39 4.27 -12.70 -18.18
C THR A 39 4.03 -12.66 -19.69
N LYS A 40 3.29 -11.66 -20.20
CA LYS A 40 3.04 -11.48 -21.64
C LYS A 40 4.22 -10.87 -22.39
N THR A 41 5.05 -10.07 -21.71
CA THR A 41 6.19 -9.35 -22.29
C THR A 41 7.43 -10.22 -22.51
N GLN A 42 7.46 -11.45 -21.99
CA GLN A 42 8.49 -12.45 -22.27
C GLN A 42 8.44 -12.99 -23.72
N GLY A 43 7.39 -12.66 -24.49
CA GLY A 43 7.28 -13.00 -25.92
C GLY A 43 7.51 -11.82 -26.88
N VAL A 44 7.29 -10.57 -26.46
CA VAL A 44 7.49 -9.35 -27.26
C VAL A 44 7.76 -8.19 -26.32
N GLY A 45 8.94 -7.58 -26.41
CA GLY A 45 9.40 -6.52 -25.50
C GLY A 45 8.40 -5.37 -25.36
N SER A 46 8.02 -5.05 -24.13
CA SER A 46 7.30 -3.81 -23.81
C SER A 46 8.26 -2.66 -23.52
N PRO A 47 7.93 -1.40 -23.88
CA PRO A 47 8.81 -0.24 -23.76
C PRO A 47 8.54 0.65 -22.52
N LEU A 48 7.68 0.25 -21.58
CA LEU A 48 7.31 1.11 -20.45
C LEU A 48 8.06 0.72 -19.18
N LEU A 49 9.04 1.55 -18.84
CA LEU A 49 9.96 1.49 -17.69
C LEU A 49 11.16 0.51 -17.80
N GLN A 50 12.00 0.73 -18.80
CA GLN A 50 13.36 0.21 -18.79
C GLN A 50 14.31 1.25 -18.16
N THR A 51 14.40 1.29 -16.84
CA THR A 51 15.54 1.92 -16.15
C THR A 51 16.50 0.85 -15.67
N THR A 52 17.29 0.30 -16.59
CA THR A 52 18.49 -0.47 -16.25
C THR A 52 19.64 0.01 -17.12
N LEU A 53 20.31 1.07 -16.66
CA LEU A 53 21.74 1.28 -16.91
C LEU A 53 22.46 0.65 -15.72
N ASP A 54 22.66 -0.66 -15.74
CA ASP A 54 23.71 -1.29 -14.92
C ASP A 54 24.52 -2.25 -15.78
N ASN A 55 25.83 -2.18 -15.58
CA ASN A 55 26.88 -2.67 -16.45
C ASN A 55 27.49 -3.95 -15.83
N GLY A 56 26.65 -4.95 -15.53
CA GLY A 56 27.08 -6.18 -14.87
C GLY A 56 26.10 -7.34 -15.04
N THR A 57 26.51 -8.33 -15.83
CA THR A 57 25.90 -9.67 -16.02
C THR A 57 24.48 -9.70 -16.62
N PRO A 58 24.23 -10.43 -17.75
CA PRO A 58 22.88 -10.57 -18.29
C PRO A 58 21.97 -11.23 -17.26
N PRO A 59 20.80 -10.64 -16.92
CA PRO A 59 19.81 -11.31 -16.07
C PRO A 59 19.39 -12.61 -16.75
N THR A 60 19.39 -13.71 -16.02
CA THR A 60 18.82 -14.95 -16.53
C THR A 60 17.30 -14.79 -16.65
N ASP A 61 16.67 -15.48 -17.62
CA ASP A 61 15.23 -15.36 -17.89
C ASP A 61 14.35 -15.64 -16.63
N ASP A 62 14.90 -16.39 -15.67
CA ASP A 62 14.26 -16.72 -14.39
C ASP A 62 14.16 -15.54 -13.41
N ASP A 63 14.99 -14.51 -13.52
CA ASP A 63 15.04 -13.38 -12.58
C ASP A 63 13.95 -12.31 -12.85
N LYS A 64 13.21 -12.45 -13.96
CA LYS A 64 12.17 -11.49 -14.37
C LYS A 64 10.74 -12.00 -14.19
N ASP A 65 10.55 -13.26 -13.80
CA ASP A 65 9.21 -13.80 -13.55
C ASP A 65 8.73 -13.35 -12.16
N PRO A 66 7.68 -12.50 -12.08
CA PRO A 66 7.17 -12.01 -10.80
C PRO A 66 6.73 -13.12 -9.85
N GLU A 67 6.20 -14.23 -10.35
CA GLU A 67 5.71 -15.33 -9.53
C GLU A 67 6.89 -16.07 -8.88
N LYS A 68 7.97 -16.30 -9.64
CA LYS A 68 9.19 -16.95 -9.11
C LYS A 68 9.88 -16.09 -8.06
N LEU A 69 9.94 -14.77 -8.27
CA LEU A 69 10.47 -13.83 -7.27
C LEU A 69 9.64 -13.92 -5.98
N LEU A 70 8.31 -13.87 -6.10
CA LEU A 70 7.44 -13.90 -4.92
C LEU A 70 7.51 -15.23 -4.17
N GLN A 71 7.70 -16.36 -4.87
CA GLN A 71 7.94 -17.68 -4.25
C GLN A 71 9.22 -17.74 -3.42
N LYS A 72 10.22 -16.90 -3.73
CA LYS A 72 11.44 -16.72 -2.93
C LYS A 72 11.25 -15.72 -1.79
N GLY A 73 10.04 -15.18 -1.63
CA GLY A 73 9.73 -14.12 -0.68
C GLY A 73 10.23 -12.74 -1.15
N GLU A 74 10.48 -12.55 -2.45
CA GLU A 74 10.91 -11.27 -3.01
C GLU A 74 9.78 -10.60 -3.79
N ILE A 75 9.36 -9.43 -3.30
CA ILE A 75 8.43 -8.55 -4.03
C ILE A 75 9.23 -7.80 -5.10
N PRO A 76 8.85 -7.85 -6.38
CA PRO A 76 9.51 -7.09 -7.45
C PRO A 76 9.52 -5.58 -7.14
N ASP A 77 10.65 -4.90 -7.35
CA ASP A 77 10.85 -3.50 -6.96
C ASP A 77 9.81 -2.55 -7.57
N ASP A 78 9.48 -2.73 -8.85
CA ASP A 78 8.46 -1.91 -9.53
C ASP A 78 7.06 -2.10 -8.94
N PHE A 79 6.74 -3.32 -8.51
CA PHE A 79 5.47 -3.62 -7.86
C PHE A 79 5.45 -3.13 -6.41
N LEU A 80 6.57 -3.26 -5.68
CA LEU A 80 6.72 -2.70 -4.33
C LEU A 80 6.50 -1.19 -4.35
N ARG A 81 7.04 -0.50 -5.36
CA ARG A 81 6.78 0.94 -5.58
C ARG A 81 5.28 1.21 -5.79
N GLN A 82 4.58 0.42 -6.59
CA GLN A 82 3.12 0.57 -6.76
C GLN A 82 2.38 0.42 -5.42
N MET A 83 2.80 -0.52 -4.57
CA MET A 83 2.23 -0.67 -3.22
C MET A 83 2.47 0.56 -2.34
N PHE A 84 3.65 1.20 -2.43
CA PHE A 84 3.92 2.45 -1.69
C PHE A 84 2.98 3.58 -2.11
N TYR A 85 2.73 3.72 -3.42
CA TYR A 85 1.78 4.69 -3.95
C TYR A 85 0.36 4.44 -3.44
N THR A 86 -0.14 3.20 -3.59
CA THR A 86 -1.44 2.81 -3.05
C THR A 86 -1.55 3.09 -1.55
N PHE A 87 -0.53 2.73 -0.75
CA PHE A 87 -0.53 3.03 0.69
C PHE A 87 -0.60 4.54 0.99
N GLY A 88 0.12 5.35 0.19
CA GLY A 88 0.02 6.81 0.22
C GLY A 88 -1.39 7.31 -0.05
N ASP A 89 -2.05 6.80 -1.10
CA ASP A 89 -3.43 7.16 -1.44
C ASP A 89 -4.42 6.84 -0.31
N TYR A 90 -4.29 5.67 0.34
CA TYR A 90 -5.12 5.33 1.50
C TYR A 90 -4.89 6.29 2.68
N LYS A 91 -3.66 6.74 2.87
CA LYS A 91 -3.32 7.74 3.90
C LYS A 91 -3.94 9.09 3.57
N ASP A 92 -3.84 9.52 2.33
CA ASP A 92 -4.41 10.78 1.86
C ASP A 92 -5.94 10.78 1.98
N ILE A 93 -6.60 9.66 1.64
CA ILE A 93 -8.04 9.43 1.90
C ILE A 93 -8.36 9.55 3.40
N PHE A 94 -7.54 8.95 4.27
CA PHE A 94 -7.76 8.97 5.71
C PHE A 94 -7.67 10.39 6.31
N PHE A 95 -6.66 11.16 5.90
CA PHE A 95 -6.47 12.54 6.35
C PHE A 95 -7.33 13.55 5.60
N GLY A 96 -8.01 13.15 4.51
CA GLY A 96 -8.77 14.06 3.65
C GLY A 96 -7.89 15.03 2.87
N LYS A 97 -6.64 14.65 2.59
CA LYS A 97 -5.71 15.42 1.76
C LYS A 97 -5.88 14.99 0.32
N ASP A 98 -6.84 15.55 -0.40
CA ASP A 98 -6.80 15.39 -1.85
C ASP A 98 -5.69 16.31 -2.40
N VAL A 99 -4.58 15.69 -2.79
CA VAL A 99 -4.05 15.77 -4.16
C VAL A 99 -4.54 16.99 -4.95
N GLY A 100 -3.69 18.03 -5.00
CA GLY A 100 -3.83 19.16 -5.93
C GLY A 100 -4.52 20.40 -5.35
N ASN A 101 -3.71 21.26 -4.74
CA ASN A 101 -4.02 22.61 -4.25
C ASN A 101 -4.94 22.66 -3.03
N GLY A 102 -4.46 23.28 -1.96
CA GLY A 102 -5.22 23.70 -0.77
C GLY A 102 -6.36 24.69 -1.07
N LYS A 103 -7.31 24.25 -1.88
CA LYS A 103 -8.67 24.76 -1.95
C LYS A 103 -9.55 23.70 -1.33
N ASP A 104 -10.43 24.16 -0.47
CA ASP A 104 -11.56 23.41 0.04
C ASP A 104 -12.11 22.44 -0.99
N LEU A 105 -12.30 21.20 -0.54
CA LEU A 105 -13.22 20.21 -1.05
C LEU A 105 -13.44 20.31 -2.56
N GLY A 106 -12.62 19.54 -3.29
CA GLY A 106 -13.07 18.93 -4.52
C GLY A 106 -14.52 18.47 -4.33
N LYS A 107 -15.37 18.87 -5.27
CA LYS A 107 -16.82 18.71 -5.22
C LYS A 107 -17.23 17.24 -5.46
N ASP A 108 -16.44 16.27 -4.99
CA ASP A 108 -16.74 14.86 -5.02
C ASP A 108 -17.26 14.44 -3.63
N SER A 109 -18.58 14.38 -3.53
CA SER A 109 -19.29 14.11 -2.28
C SER A 109 -18.82 12.84 -1.54
N ALA A 110 -18.19 11.88 -2.23
CA ALA A 110 -17.81 10.59 -1.66
C ALA A 110 -16.56 10.66 -0.76
N THR A 111 -15.48 11.33 -1.20
CA THR A 111 -14.20 11.38 -0.46
C THR A 111 -14.30 12.31 0.75
N THR A 112 -15.01 13.42 0.58
CA THR A 112 -15.45 14.32 1.67
C THR A 112 -16.24 13.55 2.73
N SER A 113 -17.18 12.70 2.31
CA SER A 113 -17.97 11.89 3.24
C SER A 113 -17.10 10.90 4.03
N ILE A 114 -16.04 10.34 3.45
CA ILE A 114 -15.17 9.37 4.14
C ILE A 114 -14.36 10.06 5.24
N SER A 115 -13.68 11.17 4.93
CA SER A 115 -12.83 11.86 5.91
C SER A 115 -13.64 12.49 7.06
N GLU A 116 -14.87 12.94 6.78
CA GLU A 116 -15.83 13.43 7.78
C GLU A 116 -16.36 12.28 8.66
N ASN A 117 -16.68 11.12 8.07
CA ASN A 117 -17.10 9.95 8.85
C ASN A 117 -15.97 9.46 9.76
N ILE A 118 -14.72 9.43 9.28
CA ILE A 118 -13.53 9.15 10.09
C ILE A 118 -13.43 10.15 11.25
N ALA A 119 -13.60 11.44 10.97
CA ALA A 119 -13.61 12.47 12.00
C ALA A 119 -14.66 12.16 13.08
N ARG A 120 -15.85 11.73 12.67
CA ARG A 120 -16.95 11.42 13.60
C ARG A 120 -16.61 10.20 14.45
N ILE A 121 -16.07 9.13 13.87
CA ILE A 121 -15.66 7.91 14.58
C ILE A 121 -14.56 8.21 15.61
N LEU A 122 -13.56 9.01 15.26
CA LEU A 122 -12.42 9.29 16.15
C LEU A 122 -12.74 10.34 17.23
N ASN A 123 -13.74 11.20 17.00
CA ASN A 123 -14.14 12.22 17.97
C ASN A 123 -15.37 11.83 18.81
N SER A 124 -16.02 10.70 18.56
CA SER A 124 -17.25 10.31 19.28
C SER A 124 -17.01 9.97 20.75
N ASP A 125 -15.78 9.64 21.13
CA ASP A 125 -15.42 9.25 22.51
C ASP A 125 -14.90 10.39 23.40
N SER A 126 -14.90 11.66 22.95
CA SER A 126 -14.47 12.77 23.83
C SER A 126 -15.00 14.13 23.40
N GLN A 127 -15.77 14.80 24.27
CA GLN A 127 -15.80 16.27 24.24
C GLN A 127 -14.37 16.79 24.41
N PRO A 128 -13.87 17.70 23.55
CA PRO A 128 -12.56 18.28 23.75
C PRO A 128 -12.58 19.16 25.00
N SER A 129 -11.88 18.72 26.04
CA SER A 129 -11.45 19.61 27.12
C SER A 129 -10.41 20.58 26.53
N SER A 130 -10.85 21.80 26.28
CA SER A 130 -10.07 23.03 26.06
C SER A 130 -8.53 22.88 25.95
N GLY A 131 -8.00 22.96 24.72
CA GLY A 131 -6.66 23.53 24.49
C GLY A 131 -5.60 22.68 23.78
N GLU A 132 -5.79 21.37 23.60
CA GLU A 132 -4.78 20.53 22.92
C GLU A 132 -5.09 20.33 21.42
N PRO A 133 -4.08 20.38 20.54
CA PRO A 133 -4.26 20.09 19.12
C PRO A 133 -4.75 18.64 18.95
N ASN A 134 -5.75 18.45 18.10
CA ASN A 134 -6.46 17.19 17.93
C ASN A 134 -5.62 16.18 17.11
N ASN A 135 -4.60 15.58 17.75
CA ASN A 135 -3.65 14.64 17.14
C ASN A 135 -4.21 13.21 16.97
N LYS A 136 -5.48 12.97 17.32
CA LYS A 136 -6.09 11.62 17.31
C LYS A 136 -5.99 10.88 15.97
N ARG A 137 -6.05 11.60 14.85
CA ARG A 137 -5.90 10.99 13.52
C ARG A 137 -4.47 10.51 13.27
N GLU A 138 -3.49 11.29 13.71
CA GLU A 138 -2.07 10.96 13.56
C GLU A 138 -1.73 9.76 14.43
N GLU A 139 -2.17 9.76 15.69
CA GLU A 139 -2.05 8.61 16.61
C GLU A 139 -2.71 7.35 16.04
N TRP A 140 -3.92 7.48 15.49
CA TRP A 140 -4.63 6.36 14.86
C TRP A 140 -3.83 5.79 13.69
N TRP A 141 -3.31 6.65 12.81
CA TRP A 141 -2.54 6.20 11.66
C TRP A 141 -1.20 5.58 12.09
N GLU A 142 -0.53 6.13 13.10
CA GLU A 142 0.69 5.55 13.64
C GLU A 142 0.43 4.16 14.26
N GLN A 143 -0.72 3.99 14.91
CA GLN A 143 -1.13 2.72 15.50
C GLN A 143 -1.52 1.67 14.46
N HIS A 144 -2.29 2.04 13.44
CA HIS A 144 -2.94 1.09 12.53
C HIS A 144 -2.35 1.05 11.12
N GLY A 145 -1.58 2.06 10.71
CA GLY A 145 -0.82 2.07 9.46
C GLY A 145 0.04 0.82 9.22
N PRO A 146 0.76 0.30 10.23
CA PRO A 146 1.47 -0.98 10.11
C PRO A 146 0.55 -2.15 9.73
N ALA A 147 -0.65 -2.23 10.31
CA ALA A 147 -1.60 -3.30 10.01
C ALA A 147 -2.18 -3.20 8.59
N ILE A 148 -2.37 -1.98 8.07
CA ILE A 148 -2.80 -1.75 6.70
C ILE A 148 -1.72 -2.27 5.73
N TRP A 149 -0.46 -1.90 5.96
CA TRP A 149 0.67 -2.37 5.16
C TRP A 149 0.85 -3.90 5.25
N ASP A 150 0.78 -4.48 6.45
CA ASP A 150 0.85 -5.93 6.64
C ASP A 150 -0.28 -6.65 5.90
N GLY A 151 -1.48 -6.04 5.85
CA GLY A 151 -2.60 -6.52 5.04
C GLY A 151 -2.28 -6.55 3.54
N MET A 152 -1.65 -5.50 3.02
CA MET A 152 -1.20 -5.43 1.63
C MET A 152 -0.16 -6.51 1.31
N VAL A 153 0.87 -6.67 2.16
CA VAL A 153 1.89 -7.72 1.94
C VAL A 153 1.29 -9.12 2.08
N CYS A 154 0.39 -9.33 3.04
CA CYS A 154 -0.31 -10.60 3.24
C CYS A 154 -1.15 -11.00 2.01
N ALA A 155 -1.75 -10.03 1.32
CA ALA A 155 -2.53 -10.26 0.12
C ALA A 155 -1.71 -10.88 -1.03
N LEU A 156 -0.40 -10.65 -1.07
CA LEU A 156 0.50 -11.29 -2.05
C LEU A 156 0.65 -12.79 -1.81
N GLY A 157 0.43 -13.26 -0.59
CA GLY A 157 0.39 -14.68 -0.26
C GLY A 157 -0.86 -15.42 -0.75
N TYR A 158 -1.73 -14.78 -1.54
CA TYR A 158 -2.89 -15.42 -2.15
C TYR A 158 -2.67 -15.64 -3.64
N ASN A 159 -3.04 -16.83 -4.11
CA ASN A 159 -3.10 -17.12 -5.52
C ASN A 159 -4.25 -16.35 -6.16
N THR A 160 -3.94 -15.60 -7.21
CA THR A 160 -4.89 -14.66 -7.82
C THR A 160 -5.90 -15.30 -8.77
N GLU A 161 -5.69 -16.56 -9.17
CA GLU A 161 -6.59 -17.29 -10.08
C GLU A 161 -7.67 -18.04 -9.30
N ASN A 162 -7.28 -18.84 -8.31
CA ASN A 162 -8.20 -19.66 -7.52
C ASN A 162 -8.59 -19.04 -6.17
N ARG A 163 -7.99 -17.89 -5.81
CA ARG A 163 -8.27 -17.12 -4.58
C ARG A 163 -7.99 -17.90 -3.29
N THR A 164 -7.12 -18.91 -3.36
CA THR A 164 -6.67 -19.65 -2.18
C THR A 164 -5.33 -19.10 -1.70
N LYS A 165 -5.10 -19.19 -0.39
CA LYS A 165 -3.80 -18.88 0.19
C LYS A 165 -2.74 -19.84 -0.36
N ASP A 166 -1.62 -19.30 -0.81
CA ASP A 166 -0.40 -20.06 -1.08
C ASP A 166 0.44 -20.08 0.21
N ASP A 167 0.41 -21.21 0.92
CA ASP A 167 1.07 -21.33 2.22
C ASP A 167 2.59 -21.17 2.12
N ASN A 168 3.20 -21.53 0.98
CA ASN A 168 4.64 -21.38 0.80
C ASN A 168 5.00 -19.89 0.63
N VAL A 169 4.35 -19.20 -0.31
CA VAL A 169 4.57 -17.76 -0.54
C VAL A 169 4.28 -16.96 0.72
N HIS A 170 3.14 -17.24 1.37
CA HIS A 170 2.76 -16.56 2.59
C HIS A 170 3.79 -16.78 3.71
N LYS A 171 4.25 -18.01 3.92
CA LYS A 171 5.27 -18.30 4.94
C LYS A 171 6.57 -17.55 4.66
N GLN A 172 7.04 -17.56 3.42
CA GLN A 172 8.26 -16.84 3.01
C GLN A 172 8.16 -15.34 3.28
N LEU A 173 7.07 -14.70 2.85
CA LEU A 173 6.86 -13.26 3.08
C LEU A 173 6.81 -12.93 4.59
N MET A 174 6.11 -13.74 5.39
CA MET A 174 6.03 -13.53 6.84
C MET A 174 7.38 -13.74 7.54
N GLU A 175 8.20 -14.70 7.08
CA GLU A 175 9.56 -14.91 7.57
C GLU A 175 10.47 -13.73 7.21
N VAL A 176 10.38 -13.21 5.98
CA VAL A 176 11.14 -12.02 5.55
C VAL A 176 10.77 -10.78 6.37
N ILE A 177 9.48 -10.58 6.68
CA ILE A 177 9.02 -9.51 7.58
C ILE A 177 9.59 -9.68 8.99
N LYS A 178 9.52 -10.89 9.56
CA LYS A 178 9.93 -11.15 10.95
C LYS A 178 11.45 -11.08 11.15
N ASN A 179 12.21 -11.69 10.24
CA ASN A 179 13.64 -11.93 10.44
C ASN A 179 14.50 -10.81 9.84
N ASN A 180 14.23 -10.46 8.59
CA ASN A 180 15.06 -9.51 7.84
C ASN A 180 14.49 -8.09 7.86
N LYS A 181 13.24 -7.93 8.31
CA LYS A 181 12.50 -6.65 8.32
C LYS A 181 12.44 -5.96 6.94
N LYS A 182 12.77 -6.67 5.85
CA LYS A 182 12.88 -6.09 4.50
C LYS A 182 11.58 -5.39 4.09
N TYR A 183 10.44 -6.00 4.41
CA TYR A 183 9.11 -5.46 4.12
C TYR A 183 8.37 -5.00 5.38
N ASN A 184 9.07 -4.78 6.50
CA ASN A 184 8.44 -4.22 7.69
C ASN A 184 8.13 -2.73 7.47
N TYR A 185 6.95 -2.30 7.92
CA TYR A 185 6.44 -0.94 7.76
C TYR A 185 7.47 0.18 8.09
N HIS A 186 8.28 0.04 9.14
CA HIS A 186 9.22 1.08 9.58
C HIS A 186 10.57 1.07 8.87
N THR A 187 10.88 0.02 8.11
CA THR A 187 12.20 -0.20 7.52
C THR A 187 12.17 -0.42 6.03
N VAL A 188 11.00 -0.74 5.46
CA VAL A 188 10.85 -0.95 4.03
C VAL A 188 11.16 0.35 3.28
N ILE A 189 12.04 0.20 2.29
CA ILE A 189 12.46 1.21 1.33
C ILE A 189 12.25 0.61 -0.07
N PHE A 190 12.07 1.44 -1.08
CA PHE A 190 12.22 1.01 -2.46
C PHE A 190 13.45 1.65 -3.08
N SER A 191 14.21 0.87 -3.83
CA SER A 191 15.35 1.36 -4.59
C SER A 191 14.83 2.21 -5.75
N SER A 192 15.10 3.51 -5.74
CA SER A 192 14.81 4.41 -6.87
C SER A 192 16.05 5.14 -7.30
N VAL A 193 16.21 5.39 -8.59
CA VAL A 193 17.16 6.40 -9.07
C VAL A 193 16.45 7.75 -8.99
N GLY A 194 16.87 8.65 -8.10
CA GLY A 194 16.24 9.97 -7.88
C GLY A 194 16.35 10.49 -6.44
N PRO A 195 15.95 11.74 -6.13
CA PRO A 195 16.15 12.35 -4.81
C PRO A 195 15.43 11.64 -3.65
N SER A 196 14.49 10.74 -3.94
CA SER A 196 13.77 9.91 -2.95
C SER A 196 14.27 8.46 -2.89
N SER A 197 15.48 8.18 -3.38
CA SER A 197 16.08 6.85 -3.58
C SER A 197 16.18 5.92 -2.36
N SER A 198 15.82 6.40 -1.18
CA SER A 198 15.95 5.68 0.09
C SER A 198 14.86 6.07 1.11
N ALA A 199 13.79 6.75 0.66
CA ALA A 199 12.71 7.15 1.55
C ALA A 199 12.01 5.90 2.11
N LYS A 200 11.89 5.83 3.43
CA LYS A 200 11.10 4.80 4.11
C LYS A 200 9.63 5.00 3.79
N LEU A 201 8.81 3.95 3.88
CA LEU A 201 7.37 4.04 3.62
C LEU A 201 6.65 5.09 4.48
N ASP A 202 7.04 5.20 5.75
CA ASP A 202 6.47 6.18 6.67
C ASP A 202 6.80 7.62 6.26
N GLU A 203 7.99 7.87 5.75
CA GLU A 203 8.46 9.15 5.22
C GLU A 203 7.87 9.45 3.84
N PHE A 204 7.88 8.48 2.94
CA PHE A 204 7.33 8.60 1.59
C PHE A 204 5.84 8.98 1.64
N SER A 205 5.07 8.31 2.49
CA SER A 205 3.65 8.61 2.69
C SER A 205 3.40 9.98 3.34
N ARG A 206 4.42 10.71 3.80
CA ARG A 206 4.28 12.08 4.34
C ARG A 206 4.51 13.16 3.26
N ILE A 207 5.10 12.80 2.12
CA ILE A 207 5.47 13.75 1.06
C ILE A 207 4.27 13.96 0.12
N PRO A 208 3.81 15.22 -0.13
CA PRO A 208 2.78 15.50 -1.12
C PRO A 208 3.22 15.04 -2.51
N GLN A 209 2.36 14.29 -3.21
CA GLN A 209 2.74 13.58 -4.43
C GLN A 209 2.70 14.41 -5.72
N TYR A 210 2.26 15.67 -5.64
CA TYR A 210 2.11 16.56 -6.80
C TYR A 210 2.99 17.80 -6.65
N PHE A 211 3.92 17.97 -7.58
CA PHE A 211 4.63 19.22 -7.87
C PHE A 211 4.16 19.78 -9.20
#